data_AF-E6MN67-F1
#
_entry.id   AF-E6MN67-F1
#
_cell.length_a   1.000
_cell.length_b   1.000
_cell.length_c   1.000
_cell.angle_alpha   90.00
_cell.angle_beta   90.00
_cell.angle_gamma   90.00
#
_symmetry.space_group_name_H-M   'P 1'
#
loop_
_entity.id
_entity.type
_entity.pdbx_description
1 polymer ?
#
loop_
_entity_poly.entity_id
_entity_poly.type
_entity_poly.pdbx_seq_one_letter_code
_entity_poly.pdbx_strand_id
1 'polypeptide(L)'
;MNENSKIERTVLDAYFSTRANNIPPSQRSLFVEDNKTTSEIIEALDSTYPLTQQDVFGYMSENGFLLEPDESGGLVWKIWRLK
;
A
#
# COMPACT_ATOMS: atom_id res chain seq x y z
N MET A 1 3.41 -17.10 15.90
CA MET A 1 3.43 -16.43 14.58
C MET A 1 2.82 -17.41 13.58
N ASN A 2 1.64 -17.12 13.06
CA ASN A 2 0.96 -17.95 12.07
C ASN A 2 1.77 -17.95 10.77
N GLU A 3 1.94 -19.11 10.15
CA GLU A 3 2.69 -19.24 8.90
C GLU A 3 1.99 -18.53 7.74
N ASN A 4 0.65 -18.43 7.76
CA ASN A 4 -0.13 -17.65 6.80
C ASN A 4 0.40 -16.21 6.74
N SER A 5 0.59 -15.55 7.89
CA SER A 5 1.06 -14.16 7.98
C SER A 5 2.39 -13.90 7.26
N LYS A 6 3.20 -14.95 7.00
CA LYS A 6 4.44 -14.82 6.22
C LYS A 6 4.16 -14.70 4.72
N ILE A 7 3.19 -15.42 4.18
CA ILE A 7 2.84 -15.38 2.76
C ILE A 7 2.17 -14.05 2.45
N GLU A 8 1.18 -13.63 3.23
CA GLU A 8 0.52 -12.32 3.04
C GLU A 8 1.55 -11.19 3.04
N ARG A 9 2.48 -11.23 4.01
CA ARG A 9 3.56 -10.25 4.09
C ARG A 9 4.46 -10.26 2.87
N THR A 10 4.84 -11.44 2.38
CA THR A 10 5.70 -11.60 1.20
C THR A 10 5.03 -11.06 -0.07
N VAL A 11 3.73 -11.32 -0.25
CA VAL A 11 2.97 -10.81 -1.40
C VAL A 11 2.90 -9.29 -1.36
N LEU A 12 2.61 -8.72 -0.18
CA LEU A 12 2.56 -7.27 -0.01
C LEU A 12 3.94 -6.62 -0.16
N ASP A 13 5.00 -7.22 0.36
CA ASP A 13 6.38 -6.75 0.15
C ASP A 13 6.76 -6.75 -1.34
N ALA A 14 6.39 -7.80 -2.08
CA ALA A 14 6.61 -7.86 -3.52
C ALA A 14 5.82 -6.76 -4.26
N TYR A 15 4.54 -6.59 -3.90
CA TYR A 15 3.69 -5.55 -4.48
C TYR A 15 4.24 -4.14 -4.18
N PHE A 16 4.64 -3.86 -2.95
CA PHE A 16 5.13 -2.55 -2.54
C PHE A 16 6.63 -2.34 -2.75
N SER A 17 7.37 -3.31 -3.30
CA SER A 17 8.83 -3.23 -3.53
C SER A 17 9.29 -2.04 -4.37
N THR A 18 8.44 -1.53 -5.26
CA THR A 18 8.70 -0.37 -6.13
C THR A 18 7.99 0.89 -5.68
N ARG A 19 7.37 0.85 -4.50
CA ARG A 19 6.52 1.87 -3.93
C ARG A 19 7.14 2.37 -2.62
N ALA A 20 6.87 3.63 -2.30
CA ALA A 20 7.35 4.26 -1.10
C ALA A 20 6.19 4.87 -0.31
N ASN A 21 6.34 4.83 1.00
CA ASN A 21 5.42 5.35 2.01
C ASN A 21 5.64 6.84 2.30
N ASN A 22 6.87 7.32 2.12
CA ASN A 22 7.26 8.69 2.40
C ASN A 22 8.46 9.09 1.52
N ILE A 23 8.32 10.17 0.76
CA ILE A 23 9.37 10.68 -0.11
C ILE A 23 9.84 12.05 0.39
N PRO A 24 11.16 12.24 0.62
CA PRO A 24 11.71 13.54 0.97
C PRO A 24 11.30 14.62 -0.03
N PRO A 25 10.99 15.86 0.40
CA PRO A 25 10.60 16.94 -0.51
C PRO A 25 11.55 17.17 -1.67
N SER A 26 12.86 16.97 -1.46
CA SER A 26 13.91 17.08 -2.49
C SER A 26 13.81 16.06 -3.62
N GLN A 27 13.14 14.92 -3.39
CA GLN A 27 13.01 13.82 -4.35
C GLN A 27 11.61 13.72 -4.94
N ARG A 28 10.63 14.50 -4.48
CA ARG A 28 9.23 14.45 -4.95
C ARG A 28 9.09 14.61 -6.46
N SER A 29 10.01 15.33 -7.12
CA SER A 29 9.99 15.49 -8.57
C SER A 29 10.21 14.18 -9.35
N LEU A 30 10.81 13.16 -8.73
CA LEU A 30 11.10 11.85 -9.32
C LEU A 30 9.98 10.83 -9.12
N PHE A 31 8.98 11.15 -8.29
CA PHE A 31 7.90 10.24 -7.93
C PHE A 31 6.56 10.80 -8.41
N VAL A 32 5.58 9.90 -8.51
CA VAL A 32 4.17 10.24 -8.65
C VAL A 32 3.40 9.63 -7.49
N GLU A 33 2.42 10.36 -7.00
CA GLU A 33 1.46 9.91 -6.01
C GLU A 33 0.45 8.98 -6.69
N ASP A 34 0.24 7.78 -6.13
CA ASP A 34 -0.69 6.74 -6.59
C ASP A 34 -1.60 6.36 -5.43
N ASN A 35 -2.58 7.21 -5.15
CA ASN A 35 -3.51 6.99 -4.04
C ASN A 35 -4.37 5.76 -4.30
N LYS A 36 -4.49 4.88 -3.28
CA LYS A 36 -5.35 3.70 -3.33
C LYS A 36 -6.07 3.44 -2.04
N THR A 37 -7.33 3.07 -2.11
CA THR A 37 -8.09 2.49 -1.00
C THR A 37 -7.57 1.09 -0.66
N THR A 38 -7.90 0.61 0.54
CA THR A 38 -7.62 -0.79 0.92
C THR A 38 -8.28 -1.78 -0.06
N SER A 39 -9.50 -1.49 -0.53
CA SER A 39 -10.22 -2.36 -1.46
C SER A 39 -9.52 -2.45 -2.81
N GLU A 40 -9.05 -1.34 -3.37
CA GLU A 40 -8.31 -1.35 -4.65
C GLU A 40 -7.00 -2.14 -4.57
N ILE A 41 -6.33 -2.12 -3.41
CA ILE A 41 -5.11 -2.93 -3.20
C ILE A 41 -5.46 -4.43 -3.16
N ILE A 42 -6.56 -4.79 -2.49
CA ILE A 42 -7.04 -6.18 -2.47
C ILE A 42 -7.41 -6.65 -3.87
N GLU A 43 -8.20 -5.85 -4.60
CA GLU A 43 -8.62 -6.16 -5.97
C GLU A 43 -7.42 -6.34 -6.91
N ALA A 44 -6.38 -5.50 -6.77
CA ALA A 44 -5.16 -5.62 -7.55
C ALA A 44 -4.38 -6.92 -7.27
N LEU A 45 -4.54 -7.48 -6.07
CA LEU A 45 -3.82 -8.67 -5.61
C LEU A 45 -4.64 -9.95 -5.67
N ASP A 46 -5.96 -9.87 -5.85
CA ASP A 46 -6.88 -11.01 -5.81
C ASP A 46 -6.50 -12.12 -6.80
N SER A 47 -6.00 -11.75 -7.99
CA SER A 47 -5.51 -12.69 -9.01
C SER A 47 -4.20 -13.41 -8.63
N THR A 48 -3.44 -12.85 -7.69
CA THR A 48 -2.15 -13.40 -7.22
C THR A 48 -2.34 -14.17 -5.91
N TYR A 49 -2.97 -13.55 -4.92
CA TYR A 49 -3.28 -14.15 -3.63
C TYR A 49 -4.42 -13.34 -2.96
N PRO A 50 -5.51 -13.99 -2.53
CA PRO A 50 -6.62 -13.30 -1.89
C PRO A 50 -6.21 -12.80 -0.50
N LEU A 51 -6.24 -11.47 -0.33
CA LEU A 51 -5.91 -10.80 0.94
C LEU A 51 -7.17 -10.22 1.60
N THR A 52 -7.17 -10.18 2.92
CA THR A 52 -8.23 -9.51 3.67
C THR A 52 -7.94 -8.02 3.86
N GLN A 53 -8.98 -7.25 4.20
CA GLN A 53 -8.80 -5.84 4.61
C GLN A 53 -7.87 -5.69 5.81
N GLN A 54 -7.88 -6.64 6.75
CA GLN A 54 -7.02 -6.60 7.93
C GLN A 54 -5.55 -6.79 7.56
N ASP A 55 -5.24 -7.68 6.61
CA ASP A 55 -3.87 -7.94 6.18
C ASP A 55 -3.26 -6.70 5.52
N VAL A 56 -3.99 -6.10 4.58
CA VAL A 56 -3.54 -4.89 3.89
C VAL A 56 -3.46 -3.72 4.86
N PHE A 57 -4.47 -3.48 5.68
CA PHE A 57 -4.45 -2.37 6.64
C PHE A 57 -3.30 -2.51 7.65
N GLY A 58 -3.09 -3.72 8.18
CA GLY A 58 -2.00 -4.02 9.10
C GLY A 58 -0.65 -3.75 8.45
N TYR A 59 -0.44 -4.26 7.23
CA TYR A 59 0.78 -4.02 6.47
C TYR A 59 1.04 -2.52 6.24
N MET A 60 0.04 -1.80 5.73
CA MET A 60 0.21 -0.39 5.37
C MET A 60 0.52 0.47 6.60
N SER A 61 -0.17 0.20 7.72
CA SER A 61 0.07 0.87 8.99
C SER A 61 1.45 0.58 9.56
N GLU A 62 1.87 -0.69 9.57
CA GLU A 62 3.17 -1.12 10.10
C GLU A 62 4.34 -0.60 9.26
N ASN A 63 4.15 -0.47 7.94
CA ASN A 63 5.15 0.08 7.03
C ASN A 63 5.06 1.60 6.88
N GLY A 64 4.27 2.30 7.70
CA GLY A 64 4.27 3.76 7.76
C GLY A 64 3.68 4.48 6.54
N PHE A 65 2.82 3.80 5.76
CA PHE A 65 2.01 4.49 4.76
C PHE A 65 0.99 5.39 5.45
N LEU A 66 0.68 6.53 4.82
CA LEU A 66 -0.27 7.49 5.38
C LEU A 66 -1.67 7.24 4.83
N LEU A 67 -2.67 7.18 5.71
CA LEU A 67 -4.08 7.09 5.35
C LEU A 67 -4.70 8.48 5.49
N GLU A 68 -5.15 9.05 4.38
CA GLU A 68 -5.69 10.41 4.32
C GLU A 68 -7.02 10.44 3.55
N PRO A 69 -7.91 11.40 3.85
CA PRO A 69 -9.10 11.62 3.04
C PRO A 69 -8.72 12.16 1.65
N ASP A 70 -9.40 11.66 0.63
CA ASP A 70 -9.36 12.21 -0.72
C ASP A 70 -10.36 13.37 -0.89
N GLU A 71 -10.46 13.90 -2.12
CA GLU A 71 -11.36 15.01 -2.44
C GLU A 71 -12.85 14.67 -2.26
N SER A 72 -13.20 13.38 -2.25
CA SER A 72 -14.56 12.89 -2.00
C SER A 72 -14.85 12.60 -0.52
N GLY A 73 -13.82 12.69 0.34
CA GLY A 73 -13.88 12.32 1.75
C GLY A 73 -13.67 10.82 2.01
N GLY A 74 -13.34 10.04 0.98
CA GLY A 74 -12.96 8.63 1.10
C GLY A 74 -11.52 8.48 1.60
N LEU A 75 -11.24 7.43 2.37
CA LEU A 75 -9.89 7.19 2.90
C LEU A 75 -9.02 6.45 1.89
N VAL A 76 -7.89 7.05 1.54
CA VAL A 76 -6.89 6.50 0.60
C VAL A 76 -5.50 6.48 1.21
N TRP A 77 -4.73 5.45 0.88
CA TRP A 77 -3.32 5.36 1.23
C TRP A 77 -2.49 6.20 0.28
N LYS A 78 -1.66 7.09 0.83
CA LYS A 78 -0.63 7.83 0.10
C LYS A 78 0.52 6.90 -0.24
N ILE A 79 0.61 6.54 -1.52
CA ILE A 79 1.65 5.67 -2.05
C ILE A 79 2.41 6.46 -3.10
N TRP A 80 3.72 6.38 -3.09
CA TRP A 80 4.58 7.02 -4.08
C TRP A 80 5.23 5.95 -4.94
N ARG A 81 5.27 6.14 -6.25
CA ARG A 81 6.03 5.26 -7.16
C ARG A 81 6.97 6.10 -8.00
N LEU A 82 8.10 5.52 -8.39
CA LEU A 82 8.99 6.16 -9.35
C LEU A 82 8.20 6.47 -10.64
N LYS A 83 8.52 7.62 -11.24
CA LYS A 83 7.95 8.05 -12.53
C LYS A 83 8.21 7.06 -13.64
#